data_AF-A0A7W0QKM9-F1
#
_entry.id   AF-A0A7W0QKM9-F1
#
_cell.length_a   1.000
_cell.length_b   1.000
_cell.length_c   1.000
_cell.angle_alpha   90.00
_cell.angle_beta   90.00
_cell.angle_gamma   90.00
#
_symmetry.space_group_name_H-M   'P 1'
#
loop_
_entity.id
_entity.type
_entity.pdbx_description
1 polymer ?
#
loop_
_entity_poly.entity_id
_entity_poly.type
_entity_poly.pdbx_seq_one_letter_code
_entity_poly.pdbx_strand_id
1 'polypeptide(L)' 'AQKIGPIAKPANIVFTPELPKTRSGKIMRRLLRDVAEERPLGDTTTLADPAVVVEIADRAVAQPSEE' A
#
# COMPACT_ATOMS: atom_id res chain seq x y z
N ALA A 1 -2.33 -7.45 -17.94
CA ALA A 1 -2.04 -6.63 -19.15
C ALA A 1 -3.17 -6.61 -20.20
N GLN A 2 -4.05 -7.62 -20.28
CA GLN A 2 -5.05 -7.69 -21.37
C GLN A 2 -6.11 -6.56 -21.42
N LYS A 3 -6.40 -5.88 -20.30
CA LYS A 3 -7.46 -4.86 -20.25
C LYS A 3 -7.00 -3.43 -20.57
N ILE A 4 -5.76 -3.07 -20.21
CA ILE A 4 -5.21 -1.71 -20.41
C ILE A 4 -4.01 -1.74 -21.37
N GLY A 5 -3.15 -2.75 -21.25
CA GLY A 5 -1.95 -2.94 -22.05
C GLY A 5 -0.75 -3.40 -21.22
N PRO A 6 0.37 -3.73 -21.87
CA PRO A 6 1.61 -4.12 -21.19
C PRO A 6 2.18 -3.04 -20.27
N ILE A 7 2.05 -1.76 -20.64
CA ILE A 7 2.54 -0.61 -19.85
C ILE A 7 1.90 -0.50 -18.45
N ALA A 8 0.69 -1.06 -18.28
CA ALA A 8 -0.04 -1.04 -17.01
C ALA A 8 0.21 -2.30 -16.16
N LYS A 9 1.16 -3.17 -16.53
CA LYS A 9 1.55 -4.31 -15.69
C LYS A 9 2.18 -3.76 -14.40
N PRO A 10 1.64 -4.08 -13.21
CA PRO A 10 2.30 -3.73 -11.96
C PRO A 10 3.67 -4.41 -11.88
N ALA A 11 4.69 -3.67 -11.45
CA ALA A 11 6.02 -4.23 -11.22
C ALA A 11 6.06 -5.13 -9.97
N ASN A 12 5.31 -4.77 -8.94
CA ASN A 12 5.18 -5.53 -7.71
C ASN A 12 3.71 -5.54 -7.25
N ILE A 13 3.28 -6.62 -6.59
CA ILE A 13 1.96 -6.78 -5.97
C ILE A 13 2.18 -7.31 -4.56
N VAL A 14 1.76 -6.52 -3.57
CA VAL A 14 1.84 -6.90 -2.16
C VAL A 14 0.46 -7.32 -1.67
N PHE A 15 0.34 -8.55 -1.18
CA PHE A 15 -0.92 -9.06 -0.62
C PHE A 15 -1.04 -8.71 0.87
N THR A 16 -2.15 -8.06 1.23
CA THR A 16 -2.45 -7.60 2.59
C THR A 16 -3.89 -7.93 2.96
N PRO A 17 -4.18 -8.29 4.24
CA PRO A 17 -5.56 -8.53 4.70
C PRO A 17 -6.41 -7.25 4.73
N GLU A 18 -5.78 -6.09 4.95
CA GLU A 18 -6.48 -4.82 5.07
C GLU A 18 -5.71 -3.66 4.42
N LEU A 19 -6.44 -2.60 4.04
CA LEU A 19 -5.89 -1.35 3.50
C LEU A 19 -6.06 -0.22 4.53
N PRO A 20 -5.16 0.77 4.54
CA PRO A 20 -5.25 1.92 5.42
C PRO A 20 -6.48 2.75 5.05
N LYS A 21 -7.50 2.68 5.90
CA LYS A 21 -8.78 3.39 5.74
C LYS A 21 -8.96 4.41 6.85
N THR A 22 -9.60 5.53 6.55
CA THR A 22 -10.09 6.44 7.61
C THR A 22 -11.28 5.86 8.34
N ARG A 23 -11.68 6.49 9.45
CA ARG A 23 -12.92 6.16 10.18
C ARG A 23 -14.19 6.26 9.33
N SER A 24 -14.15 6.97 8.21
CA SER A 24 -15.24 7.05 7.21
C SER A 24 -15.11 6.05 6.05
N GLY A 25 -14.08 5.20 6.06
CA GLY A 25 -13.87 4.14 5.08
C GLY A 25 -13.10 4.53 3.81
N LYS A 26 -12.67 5.80 3.64
CA LYS A 26 -11.85 6.16 2.47
C LYS A 26 -10.45 5.55 2.58
N ILE A 27 -9.97 4.94 1.49
CA ILE A 27 -8.61 4.41 1.41
C ILE A 27 -7.61 5.56 1.32
N MET A 28 -6.67 5.62 2.24
CA MET A 28 -5.60 6.62 2.27
C MET A 28 -4.43 6.22 1.36
N ARG A 29 -4.66 6.29 0.04
CA ARG A 29 -3.68 5.91 -0.99
C ARG A 29 -2.34 6.66 -0.88
N ARG A 30 -2.34 7.88 -0.32
CA ARG A 30 -1.11 8.64 -0.07
C ARG A 30 -0.13 7.86 0.80
N LEU A 31 -0.61 7.21 1.87
CA LEU A 31 0.25 6.45 2.78
C LEU A 31 0.83 5.20 2.09
N LEU A 32 0.05 4.56 1.22
CA LEU A 32 0.56 3.46 0.38
C LEU A 32 1.67 3.92 -0.56
N ARG A 33 1.57 5.14 -1.11
CA ARG A 33 2.63 5.75 -1.89
C ARG A 33 3.87 6.04 -1.04
N ASP A 34 3.68 6.59 0.16
CA ASP A 34 4.80 6.89 1.06
C ASP A 34 5.56 5.60 1.44
N VAL A 35 4.85 4.50 1.70
CA VAL A 35 5.45 3.17 1.91
C VAL A 35 6.21 2.67 0.68
N ALA A 36 5.58 2.73 -0.51
CA ALA A 36 6.20 2.23 -1.74
C ALA A 36 7.43 3.03 -2.20
N GLU A 37 7.52 4.30 -1.78
CA GLU A 37 8.64 5.21 -2.09
C GLU A 37 9.62 5.31 -0.90
N GLU A 38 9.48 4.49 0.14
CA GLU A 38 10.31 4.48 1.36
C GLU A 38 10.42 5.86 2.04
N ARG A 39 9.34 6.66 1.96
CA ARG A 39 9.27 7.99 2.56
C ARG A 39 8.72 7.93 3.98
N PRO A 40 9.11 8.89 4.85
CA PRO A 40 8.47 9.03 6.16
C PRO A 40 6.96 9.17 6.03
N LEU A 41 6.22 8.42 6.86
CA LEU A 41 4.76 8.49 6.86
C LEU A 41 4.29 9.88 7.24
N GLY A 42 3.45 10.48 6.40
CA GLY A 42 2.74 11.71 6.77
C GLY A 42 1.63 11.44 7.82
N ASP A 43 0.71 12.39 7.99
CA ASP A 43 -0.36 12.30 9.00
C ASP A 43 -1.21 11.01 8.90
N THR A 44 -1.31 10.28 10.02
CA THR A 44 -2.06 9.04 10.22
C THR A 44 -3.21 9.16 11.21
N THR A 45 -3.45 10.34 11.81
CA THR A 45 -4.42 10.54 12.91
C THR A 45 -5.87 10.21 12.55
N THR A 46 -6.19 10.24 11.25
CA THR A 46 -7.53 9.96 10.73
C THR A 46 -7.78 8.50 10.36
N LEU A 47 -6.75 7.65 10.42
CA LEU A 47 -6.88 6.21 10.20
C LEU A 47 -7.79 5.57 11.26
N ALA A 48 -8.54 4.56 10.83
CA ALA A 48 -9.24 3.67 11.75
C ALA A 48 -8.24 2.79 12.51
N ASP A 49 -7.22 2.30 11.81
CA ASP A 49 -6.10 1.55 12.38
C ASP A 49 -4.77 2.02 11.76
N PRO A 50 -3.89 2.70 12.53
CA PRO A 50 -2.56 3.08 12.08
C PRO A 50 -1.60 1.91 11.87
N ALA A 51 -1.78 0.77 12.55
CA ALA A 51 -0.86 -0.36 12.50
C ALA A 51 -0.81 -1.03 11.12
N VAL A 52 -1.92 -0.97 10.38
CA VAL A 52 -2.04 -1.50 9.00
C VAL A 52 -0.96 -0.94 8.07
N VAL A 53 -0.54 0.32 8.25
CA VAL A 53 0.48 0.92 7.38
C VAL A 53 1.85 0.29 7.60
N VAL A 54 2.19 0.00 8.86
CA VAL A 54 3.45 -0.64 9.24
C VAL A 54 3.47 -2.09 8.74
N GLU A 55 2.36 -2.82 8.92
CA GLU A 55 2.23 -4.19 8.42
C GLU A 55 2.43 -4.28 6.89
N ILE A 56 1.84 -3.33 6.13
CA ILE A 56 2.01 -3.28 4.68
C ILE A 56 3.47 -2.98 4.31
N ALA A 57 4.15 -2.09 5.04
CA ALA A 57 5.56 -1.81 4.82
C ALA A 57 6.43 -3.06 5.04
N ASP A 58 6.20 -3.78 6.14
CA ASP A 58 6.94 -5.01 6.44
C ASP A 58 6.71 -6.09 5.37
N ARG A 59 5.46 -6.26 4.92
CA ARG A 59 5.11 -7.21 3.85
C ARG A 59 5.72 -6.83 2.50
N ALA A 60 5.80 -5.54 2.19
CA ALA A 60 6.39 -5.05 0.94
C ALA A 60 7.88 -5.39 0.85
N VAL A 61 8.59 -5.43 1.99
CA VAL A 61 9.99 -5.88 2.06
C VAL A 61 10.10 -7.40 2.01
N ALA A 62 9.19 -8.12 2.67
CA ALA A 62 9.27 -9.58 2.82
C ALA A 62 8.82 -10.37 1.57
N GLN A 63 8.01 -9.79 0.69
CA GLN A 63 7.53 -10.43 -0.54
C GLN A 63 8.30 -9.87 -1.74
N PRO A 64 9.42 -10.50 -2.15
CA PRO A 64 10.03 -10.16 -3.43
C PRO A 64 9.05 -10.48 -4.57
N SER A 65 8.96 -9.58 -5.54
CA SER A 65 8.17 -9.76 -6.74
C SER A 65 8.60 -11.06 -7.45
N GLU A 66 7.65 -11.96 -7.68
CA GLU A 66 7.88 -13.11 -8.57
C GLU A 66 8.25 -12.57 -9.97
N GLU A 67 9.46 -12.89 -10.45
CA GLU A 67 9.96 -12.54 -11.79
C GLU A 67 9.08 -13.11 -12.91
#